data_AF-A0AAV2R3X0-F1
#
_entry.id   AF-A0AAV2R3X0-F1
#
_cell.length_a   1.000
_cell.length_b   1.000
_cell.length_c   1.000
_cell.angle_alpha   90.00
_cell.angle_beta   90.00
_cell.angle_gamma   90.00
#
_symmetry.space_group_name_H-M   'P 1'
#
loop_
_entity.id
_entity.type
_entity.pdbx_description
1 polymer ?
#
loop_
_entity_poly.entity_id
_entity_poly.type
_entity_poly.pdbx_seq_one_letter_code
_entity_poly.pdbx_strand_id
1 'polypeptide(L)'
;MGFKRLSPVMRMKGRRWCSLDARTAALATALYSMLTSVLLIVVYSGRIVYNASHASLMLNLYYGIQIAYVSILCSHLVLIALSGFLILGVYKEQPSYITPWILGNIAFLALEGVCCVYSNVLRDHINKHFDLFCKAELLFLVTRIILSIPALWGVLKFCRNLHNGFSYQDPETVPL
;
A
#
# COMPACT_ATOMS: atom_id res chain seq x y z
N MET A 1 19.10 38.66 22.86
CA MET A 1 17.86 37.86 22.74
C MET A 1 17.88 37.14 21.40
N GLY A 2 17.84 35.82 21.40
CA GLY A 2 17.91 34.99 20.19
C GLY A 2 18.07 33.54 20.58
N PHE A 3 16.97 32.94 21.05
CA PHE A 3 16.90 31.57 21.55
C PHE A 3 17.28 30.59 20.43
N LYS A 4 18.54 30.12 20.41
CA LYS A 4 18.90 28.92 19.64
C LYS A 4 18.20 27.74 20.29
N ARG A 5 17.05 27.35 19.73
CA ARG A 5 16.33 26.13 20.10
C ARG A 5 17.13 24.93 19.57
N LEU A 6 18.19 24.56 20.28
CA LEU A 6 18.87 23.28 20.11
C LEU A 6 17.87 22.20 20.54
N SER A 7 17.20 21.58 19.57
CA SER A 7 16.42 20.36 19.81
C SER A 7 17.39 19.29 20.31
N PRO A 8 17.16 18.67 21.48
CA PRO A 8 17.98 17.56 21.91
C PRO A 8 17.70 16.40 20.96
N VAL A 9 18.71 15.98 20.19
CA VAL A 9 18.68 14.72 19.44
C VAL A 9 18.58 13.60 20.48
N MET A 10 17.35 13.22 20.85
CA MET A 10 17.10 12.14 21.80
C MET A 10 17.44 10.81 21.16
N ARG A 11 18.62 10.28 21.48
CA ARG A 11 19.09 8.97 21.07
C ARG A 11 18.47 7.90 21.99
N MET A 12 17.58 7.05 21.48
CA MET A 12 17.04 5.95 22.28
C MET A 12 18.11 4.86 22.48
N LYS A 13 18.71 4.84 23.66
CA LYS A 13 19.41 3.66 24.19
C LYS A 13 18.57 3.10 25.34
N GLY A 14 17.67 2.15 25.04
CA GLY A 14 16.78 1.58 26.05
C GLY A 14 16.03 0.34 25.55
N ARG A 15 16.40 -0.82 26.10
CA ARG A 15 15.90 -2.18 25.82
C ARG A 15 14.37 -2.30 25.87
N ARG A 16 13.76 -2.99 24.90
CA ARG A 16 12.54 -3.81 25.05
C ARG A 16 12.48 -4.83 23.90
N TRP A 17 12.41 -6.10 24.26
CA TRP A 17 12.09 -7.20 23.36
C TRP A 17 10.81 -6.82 22.56
N CYS A 18 10.84 -6.92 21.23
CA CYS A 18 9.84 -6.42 20.26
C CYS A 18 9.91 -4.94 19.83
N SER A 19 11.04 -4.25 19.97
CA SER A 19 11.25 -2.96 19.28
C SER A 19 11.76 -3.19 17.86
N LEU A 20 10.87 -3.51 16.91
CA LEU A 20 11.18 -3.29 15.48
C LEU A 20 11.57 -1.82 15.31
N ASP A 21 12.77 -1.59 14.80
CA ASP A 21 13.24 -0.25 14.47
C ASP A 21 12.24 0.38 13.49
N ALA A 22 11.75 1.58 13.82
CA ALA A 22 10.66 2.20 13.06
C ALA A 22 11.09 2.47 11.60
N ARG A 23 12.39 2.71 11.39
CA ARG A 23 12.99 2.88 10.06
C ARG A 23 12.96 1.57 9.25
N THR A 24 13.38 0.46 9.85
CA THR A 24 13.35 -0.85 9.17
C THR A 24 11.92 -1.32 8.92
N ALA A 25 10.99 -1.03 9.84
CA ALA A 25 9.57 -1.30 9.65
C ALA A 25 8.99 -0.48 8.47
N ALA A 26 9.32 0.81 8.36
CA ALA A 26 8.84 1.65 7.25
C ALA A 26 9.41 1.20 5.89
N LEU A 27 10.70 0.82 5.84
CA LEU A 27 11.32 0.26 4.63
C LEU A 27 10.72 -1.10 4.25
N ALA A 28 10.51 -1.98 5.23
CA ALA A 28 9.86 -3.27 5.00
C ALA A 28 8.43 -3.09 4.46
N THR A 29 7.67 -2.12 5.00
CA THR A 29 6.35 -1.76 4.49
C THR A 29 6.41 -1.26 3.05
N ALA A 30 7.37 -0.40 2.70
CA ALA A 30 7.52 0.09 1.33
C ALA A 30 7.77 -1.07 0.33
N LEU A 31 8.69 -1.98 0.68
CA LEU A 31 8.99 -3.17 -0.12
C LEU A 31 7.79 -4.11 -0.22
N TYR A 32 7.09 -4.35 0.89
CA TYR A 32 5.85 -5.13 0.92
C TYR A 32 4.80 -4.53 -0.05
N SER A 33 4.60 -3.22 -0.03
CA SER A 33 3.64 -2.55 -0.92
C SER A 33 4.04 -2.61 -2.39
N MET A 34 5.34 -2.59 -2.71
CA MET A 34 5.81 -2.79 -4.08
C MET A 34 5.58 -4.24 -4.54
N LEU A 35 5.97 -5.22 -3.71
CA LEU A 35 5.83 -6.64 -4.04
C LEU A 35 4.35 -7.05 -4.21
N THR A 36 3.49 -6.61 -3.30
CA THR A 36 2.05 -6.85 -3.40
C THR A 36 1.44 -6.20 -4.63
N SER A 37 1.91 -5.00 -5.01
CA SER A 37 1.43 -4.34 -6.23
C SER A 37 1.86 -5.07 -7.50
N VAL A 38 3.10 -5.55 -7.58
CA VAL A 38 3.57 -6.36 -8.70
C VAL A 38 2.77 -7.66 -8.79
N LEU A 39 2.57 -8.35 -7.66
CA LEU A 39 1.77 -9.58 -7.62
C LEU A 39 0.35 -9.33 -8.14
N LEU A 40 -0.30 -8.24 -7.72
CA LEU A 40 -1.65 -7.94 -8.16
C LEU A 40 -1.74 -7.53 -9.61
N ILE A 41 -0.74 -6.81 -10.13
CA ILE A 41 -0.68 -6.52 -11.56
C ILE A 41 -0.64 -7.82 -12.37
N VAL A 42 0.15 -8.81 -11.95
CA VAL A 42 0.21 -10.13 -12.61
C VAL A 42 -1.12 -10.88 -12.52
N VAL A 43 -1.72 -10.94 -11.32
CA VAL A 43 -2.99 -11.65 -11.11
C VAL A 43 -4.11 -11.03 -11.93
N TYR A 44 -4.31 -9.71 -11.84
CA TYR A 44 -5.40 -9.03 -12.54
C TYR A 44 -5.17 -8.92 -14.05
N SER A 45 -3.93 -8.77 -14.53
CA SER A 45 -3.66 -8.86 -15.98
C SER A 45 -3.97 -10.25 -16.53
N GLY A 46 -3.63 -11.32 -15.79
CA GLY A 46 -4.04 -12.69 -16.13
C GLY A 46 -5.56 -12.84 -16.19
N ARG A 47 -6.31 -12.20 -15.28
CA ARG A 47 -7.78 -12.20 -15.30
C ARG A 47 -8.33 -11.47 -16.53
N ILE A 48 -7.77 -10.33 -16.90
CA ILE A 48 -8.19 -9.60 -18.11
C ILE A 48 -8.05 -10.48 -19.35
N VAL A 49 -6.92 -11.18 -19.49
CA VAL A 49 -6.65 -12.09 -20.62
C VAL A 49 -7.62 -13.28 -20.61
N TYR A 50 -7.82 -13.92 -19.47
CA TYR A 50 -8.79 -15.02 -19.33
C TYR A 50 -10.21 -14.56 -19.66
N ASN A 51 -10.57 -13.36 -19.25
CA ASN A 51 -11.89 -12.78 -19.50
C ASN A 51 -12.07 -12.41 -20.97
N ALA A 52 -10.99 -11.98 -21.65
CA ALA A 52 -11.00 -11.68 -23.07
C ALA A 52 -11.23 -12.93 -23.94
N SER A 53 -10.69 -14.09 -23.55
CA SER A 53 -10.95 -15.35 -24.26
C SER A 53 -12.38 -15.89 -24.07
N HIS A 54 -13.09 -15.41 -23.03
CA HIS A 54 -14.48 -15.78 -22.74
C HIS A 54 -15.46 -14.59 -22.91
N ALA A 55 -15.09 -13.59 -23.71
CA ALA A 55 -15.85 -12.35 -23.85
C ALA A 55 -17.28 -12.59 -24.38
N SER A 56 -17.46 -13.59 -25.25
CA SER A 56 -18.78 -13.96 -25.81
C SER A 56 -19.78 -14.43 -24.75
N LEU A 57 -19.30 -14.91 -23.60
CA LEU A 57 -20.13 -15.39 -22.50
C LEU A 57 -20.62 -14.25 -21.58
N MET A 58 -19.92 -13.12 -21.57
CA MET A 58 -20.21 -11.99 -20.67
C MET A 58 -20.98 -10.84 -21.33
N LEU A 59 -21.17 -10.89 -22.65
CA LEU A 59 -22.00 -9.97 -23.45
C LEU A 59 -21.92 -8.50 -22.94
N ASN A 60 -23.05 -7.92 -22.52
CA ASN A 60 -23.19 -6.51 -22.18
C ASN A 60 -22.44 -6.09 -20.89
N LEU A 61 -22.02 -7.04 -20.06
CA LEU A 61 -21.37 -6.77 -18.77
C LEU A 61 -19.84 -6.85 -18.86
N TYR A 62 -19.29 -7.33 -19.99
CA TYR A 62 -17.85 -7.48 -20.21
C TYR A 62 -17.09 -6.17 -19.95
N TYR A 63 -17.55 -5.05 -20.53
CA TYR A 63 -16.89 -3.76 -20.38
C TYR A 63 -16.91 -3.25 -18.94
N GLY A 64 -17.98 -3.50 -18.19
CA GLY A 64 -18.05 -3.13 -16.76
C GLY A 64 -17.02 -3.87 -15.92
N ILE A 65 -16.87 -5.19 -16.16
CA ILE A 65 -15.88 -6.02 -15.49
C ILE A 65 -14.45 -5.60 -15.86
N GLN A 66 -14.19 -5.27 -17.13
CA GLN A 66 -12.87 -4.83 -17.59
C GLN A 66 -12.45 -3.49 -16.99
N ILE A 67 -13.36 -2.52 -16.91
CA ILE A 67 -13.08 -1.21 -16.31
C ILE A 67 -12.72 -1.37 -14.82
N ALA A 68 -13.37 -2.28 -14.10
CA ALA A 68 -13.03 -2.57 -12.71
C ALA A 68 -11.58 -3.10 -12.58
N TYR A 69 -11.16 -4.02 -13.45
CA TYR A 69 -9.78 -4.52 -13.42
C TYR A 69 -8.74 -3.51 -13.87
N VAL A 70 -9.03 -2.73 -14.89
CA VAL A 70 -8.14 -1.64 -15.32
C VAL A 70 -7.98 -0.59 -14.23
N SER A 71 -9.05 -0.27 -13.49
CA SER A 71 -9.00 0.62 -12.33
C SER A 71 -8.08 0.08 -11.23
N ILE A 72 -8.17 -1.22 -10.91
CA ILE A 72 -7.28 -1.87 -9.95
C ILE A 72 -5.82 -1.85 -10.46
N LEU A 73 -5.58 -2.15 -11.74
CA LEU A 73 -4.22 -2.09 -12.29
C LEU A 73 -3.63 -0.67 -12.21
N CYS A 74 -4.43 0.34 -12.56
CA CYS A 74 -4.02 1.73 -12.50
C CYS A 74 -3.67 2.17 -11.07
N SER A 75 -4.51 1.82 -10.09
CA SER A 75 -4.26 2.14 -8.69
C SER A 75 -2.95 1.53 -8.18
N HIS A 76 -2.61 0.32 -8.64
CA HIS A 76 -1.36 -0.34 -8.30
C HIS A 76 -0.11 0.28 -8.92
N LEU A 77 -0.19 0.78 -10.15
CA LEU A 77 0.90 1.54 -10.77
C LEU A 77 1.19 2.82 -9.97
N VAL A 78 0.14 3.51 -9.53
CA VAL A 78 0.29 4.70 -8.67
C VAL A 78 0.84 4.31 -7.29
N LEU A 79 0.41 3.18 -6.73
CA LEU A 79 0.91 2.71 -5.42
C LEU A 79 2.40 2.36 -5.46
N ILE A 80 2.92 1.84 -6.58
CA ILE A 80 4.36 1.62 -6.79
C ILE A 80 5.12 2.95 -6.75
N ALA A 81 4.62 3.98 -7.45
CA ALA A 81 5.22 5.31 -7.43
C ALA A 81 5.20 5.94 -6.02
N LEU A 82 4.07 5.82 -5.31
CA LEU A 82 3.94 6.26 -3.92
C LEU A 82 4.89 5.51 -2.98
N SER A 83 5.12 4.22 -3.18
CA SER A 83 6.10 3.47 -2.39
C SER A 83 7.52 3.98 -2.61
N GLY A 84 7.84 4.45 -3.82
CA GLY A 84 9.09 5.19 -4.09
C GLY A 84 9.18 6.47 -3.27
N PHE A 85 8.12 7.26 -3.20
CA PHE A 85 8.06 8.45 -2.34
C PHE A 85 8.20 8.11 -0.85
N LEU A 86 7.62 7.00 -0.39
CA LEU A 86 7.79 6.54 0.99
C LEU A 86 9.26 6.24 1.30
N ILE A 87 9.96 5.54 0.41
CA ILE A 87 11.39 5.25 0.54
C ILE A 87 12.19 6.56 0.62
N LEU A 88 11.94 7.50 -0.30
CA LEU A 88 12.59 8.82 -0.28
C LEU A 88 12.29 9.61 1.00
N GLY A 89 11.06 9.53 1.50
CA GLY A 89 10.64 10.16 2.75
C GLY A 89 11.34 9.57 3.98
N VAL A 90 11.57 8.25 3.99
CA VAL A 90 12.35 7.58 5.03
C VAL A 90 13.83 7.99 4.95
N TYR A 91 14.41 8.08 3.75
CA TYR A 91 15.82 8.50 3.59
C TYR A 91 16.06 9.97 3.93
N LYS A 92 15.16 10.87 3.51
CA LYS A 92 15.27 12.32 3.79
C LYS A 92 14.69 12.72 5.15
N GLU A 93 14.07 11.78 5.87
CA GLU A 93 13.37 12.01 7.14
C GLU A 93 12.31 13.12 7.06
N GLN A 94 11.69 13.27 5.88
CA GLN A 94 10.72 14.32 5.60
C GLN A 94 9.31 13.74 5.56
N PRO A 95 8.41 14.13 6.49
CA PRO A 95 7.06 13.58 6.56
C PRO A 95 6.22 13.94 5.33
N SER A 96 6.52 15.03 4.63
CA SER A 96 5.82 15.47 3.42
C SER A 96 5.83 14.43 2.29
N TYR A 97 6.85 13.58 2.20
CA TYR A 97 6.90 12.49 1.20
C TYR A 97 6.23 11.20 1.69
N ILE A 98 6.03 11.06 2.99
CA ILE A 98 5.42 9.87 3.62
C ILE A 98 3.89 9.99 3.58
N THR A 99 3.36 11.18 3.84
CA THR A 99 1.90 11.44 3.90
C THR A 99 1.15 11.03 2.62
N PRO A 100 1.65 11.33 1.39
CA PRO A 100 0.99 10.90 0.16
C PRO A 100 0.84 9.38 0.06
N TRP A 101 1.83 8.62 0.53
CA TRP A 101 1.75 7.16 0.54
C TRP A 101 0.68 6.65 1.52
N ILE A 102 0.57 7.24 2.72
CA ILE A 102 -0.44 6.83 3.71
C ILE A 102 -1.85 7.06 3.14
N LEU A 103 -2.11 8.26 2.61
CA LEU A 103 -3.41 8.62 2.04
C LEU A 103 -3.72 7.76 0.81
N GLY A 104 -2.76 7.60 -0.09
CA GLY A 104 -2.91 6.78 -1.29
C GLY A 104 -3.15 5.31 -0.96
N ASN A 105 -2.44 4.74 0.00
CA ASN A 105 -2.61 3.33 0.38
C ASN A 105 -4.02 3.06 0.93
N ILE A 106 -4.55 3.95 1.77
CA ILE A 106 -5.93 3.82 2.30
C ILE A 106 -6.96 3.99 1.16
N ALA A 107 -6.80 5.03 0.34
CA ALA A 107 -7.73 5.31 -0.75
C ALA A 107 -7.76 4.19 -1.80
N PHE A 108 -6.59 3.69 -2.21
CA PHE A 108 -6.49 2.63 -3.21
C PHE A 108 -6.88 1.25 -2.67
N LEU A 109 -6.70 0.98 -1.38
CA LEU A 109 -7.24 -0.23 -0.74
C LEU A 109 -8.78 -0.21 -0.73
N ALA A 110 -9.39 0.95 -0.46
CA ALA A 110 -10.84 1.11 -0.56
C ALA A 110 -11.33 0.97 -2.01
N LEU A 111 -10.65 1.61 -2.98
CA LEU A 111 -10.97 1.49 -4.41
C LEU A 111 -10.88 0.04 -4.90
N GLU A 112 -9.84 -0.69 -4.51
CA GLU A 112 -9.71 -2.11 -4.83
C GLU A 112 -10.89 -2.92 -4.28
N GLY A 113 -11.29 -2.67 -3.02
CA GLY A 113 -12.45 -3.32 -2.43
C GLY A 113 -13.73 -3.07 -3.21
N VAL A 114 -13.99 -1.82 -3.60
CA VAL A 114 -15.15 -1.45 -4.41
C VAL A 114 -15.11 -2.12 -5.78
N CYS A 115 -13.97 -2.07 -6.48
CA CYS A 115 -13.82 -2.68 -7.80
C CYS A 115 -13.95 -4.21 -7.76
N CYS A 116 -13.40 -4.86 -6.72
CA CYS A 116 -13.53 -6.31 -6.52
C CYS A 116 -15.00 -6.70 -6.30
N VAL A 117 -15.69 -6.06 -5.34
CA VAL A 117 -17.13 -6.32 -5.08
C VAL A 117 -17.97 -6.03 -6.31
N TYR A 118 -17.73 -4.91 -6.99
CA TYR A 118 -18.44 -4.55 -8.21
C TYR A 118 -18.28 -5.61 -9.31
N SER A 119 -17.04 -6.01 -9.62
CA SER A 119 -16.78 -7.03 -10.65
C SER A 119 -17.39 -8.39 -10.29
N ASN A 120 -17.42 -8.73 -8.99
CA ASN A 120 -18.02 -9.96 -8.48
C ASN A 120 -19.55 -9.95 -8.59
N VAL A 121 -20.21 -8.83 -8.27
CA VAL A 121 -21.67 -8.67 -8.44
C VAL A 121 -22.06 -8.81 -9.91
N LEU A 122 -21.30 -8.20 -10.83
CA LEU A 122 -21.57 -8.32 -12.27
C LEU A 122 -21.43 -9.77 -12.76
N ARG A 123 -20.47 -10.52 -12.24
CA ARG A 123 -20.29 -11.94 -12.59
C ARG A 123 -21.34 -12.85 -11.98
N ASP A 124 -21.78 -12.56 -10.75
CA ASP A 124 -22.83 -13.33 -10.10
C ASP A 124 -24.15 -13.24 -10.89
N HIS A 125 -24.43 -12.07 -11.49
CA HIS A 125 -25.57 -11.91 -12.39
C HIS A 125 -25.51 -12.83 -13.63
N ILE A 126 -24.31 -13.14 -14.14
CA ILE A 126 -24.12 -14.00 -15.32
C ILE A 126 -24.15 -15.49 -14.93
N ASN A 127 -23.33 -15.87 -13.95
CA ASN A 127 -23.10 -17.28 -13.63
C ASN A 127 -24.16 -17.87 -12.69
N LYS A 128 -25.01 -17.03 -12.05
CA LYS A 128 -26.03 -17.41 -11.05
C LYS A 128 -25.50 -18.25 -9.87
N HIS A 129 -24.17 -18.37 -9.78
CA HIS A 129 -23.41 -19.14 -8.81
C HIS A 129 -22.08 -18.45 -8.54
N PHE A 130 -21.63 -18.58 -7.30
CA PHE A 130 -20.37 -18.00 -6.84
C PHE A 130 -19.20 -18.91 -7.22
N ASP A 131 -18.54 -18.59 -8.33
CA ASP A 131 -17.37 -19.34 -8.79
C ASP A 131 -16.23 -19.35 -7.78
N LEU A 132 -15.42 -20.42 -7.83
CA LEU A 132 -14.22 -20.57 -7.01
C LEU A 132 -13.26 -19.38 -7.17
N PHE A 133 -13.13 -18.85 -8.39
CA PHE A 133 -12.29 -17.67 -8.68
C PHE A 133 -12.79 -16.41 -7.97
N CYS A 134 -14.10 -16.21 -7.87
CA CYS A 134 -14.72 -15.08 -7.18
C CYS A 134 -14.43 -15.14 -5.68
N LYS A 135 -14.55 -16.35 -5.09
CA LYS A 135 -14.18 -16.58 -3.67
C LYS A 135 -12.70 -16.35 -3.42
N ALA A 136 -11.83 -16.80 -4.32
CA ALA A 136 -10.39 -16.61 -4.20
C ALA A 136 -10.00 -15.12 -4.28
N GLU A 137 -10.63 -14.36 -5.16
CA GLU A 137 -10.41 -12.91 -5.31
C GLU A 137 -10.80 -12.16 -4.03
N LEU A 138 -11.97 -12.48 -3.46
CA LEU A 138 -12.41 -11.91 -2.19
C LEU A 138 -11.50 -12.31 -1.02
N LEU A 139 -11.08 -13.57 -0.96
CA LEU A 139 -10.18 -14.05 0.10
C LEU A 139 -8.82 -13.34 0.03
N PHE A 140 -8.30 -13.12 -1.18
CA PHE A 140 -7.07 -12.40 -1.40
C PHE A 140 -7.18 -10.95 -0.91
N LEU A 141 -8.28 -10.26 -1.25
CA LEU A 141 -8.57 -8.91 -0.76
C LEU A 141 -8.63 -8.84 0.77
N VAL A 142 -9.36 -9.76 1.42
CA VAL A 142 -9.46 -9.81 2.89
C VAL A 142 -8.09 -10.02 3.53
N THR A 143 -7.31 -10.96 2.99
CA THR A 143 -5.94 -11.22 3.47
C THR A 143 -5.07 -9.98 3.35
N ARG A 144 -5.16 -9.25 2.23
CA ARG A 144 -4.44 -8.01 2.01
C ARG A 144 -4.84 -6.92 3.00
N ILE A 145 -6.13 -6.75 3.28
CA ILE A 145 -6.61 -5.77 4.26
C ILE A 145 -5.99 -6.07 5.63
N ILE A 146 -6.00 -7.33 6.07
CA ILE A 146 -5.42 -7.74 7.35
C ILE A 146 -3.92 -7.44 7.42
N LEU A 147 -3.17 -7.72 6.34
CA LEU A 147 -1.73 -7.44 6.28
C LEU A 147 -1.41 -5.94 6.14
N SER A 148 -2.32 -5.14 5.60
CA SER A 148 -2.14 -3.69 5.41
C SER A 148 -2.23 -2.91 6.73
N ILE A 149 -2.96 -3.43 7.72
CA ILE A 149 -3.10 -2.81 9.05
C ILE A 149 -1.75 -2.66 9.78
N PRO A 150 -0.96 -3.73 10.00
CA PRO A 150 0.36 -3.60 10.66
C PRO A 150 1.34 -2.78 9.81
N ALA A 151 1.25 -2.85 8.48
CA ALA A 151 2.08 -2.06 7.57
C ALA A 151 1.85 -0.55 7.75
N LEU A 152 0.59 -0.12 7.76
CA LEU A 152 0.20 1.27 8.05
C LEU A 152 0.62 1.71 9.45
N TRP A 153 0.44 0.84 10.46
CA TRP A 153 0.85 1.13 11.83
C TRP A 153 2.36 1.37 11.94
N GLY A 154 3.18 0.58 11.24
CA GLY A 154 4.64 0.76 11.20
C GLY A 154 5.04 2.13 10.63
N VAL A 155 4.43 2.55 9.52
CA VAL A 155 4.71 3.84 8.89
C VAL A 155 4.19 5.01 9.72
N LEU A 156 3.00 4.89 10.32
CA LEU A 156 2.46 5.91 11.23
C LEU A 156 3.33 6.08 12.47
N LYS A 157 3.85 4.98 13.05
CA LYS A 157 4.80 5.03 14.16
C LYS A 157 6.08 5.78 13.76
N PHE A 158 6.61 5.53 12.57
CA PHE A 158 7.78 6.25 12.04
C PHE A 158 7.48 7.75 11.83
N CYS A 159 6.36 8.10 11.20
CA CYS A 159 5.96 9.48 10.97
C CYS A 159 5.75 10.25 12.29
N ARG A 160 5.14 9.60 13.30
CA ARG A 160 4.99 10.17 14.64
C ARG A 160 6.33 10.41 15.33
N ASN A 161 7.30 9.51 15.15
CA ASN A 161 8.64 9.70 15.69
C ASN A 161 9.34 10.90 15.03
N LEU A 162 9.24 11.06 13.70
CA LEU A 162 9.77 12.23 13.01
C LEU A 162 9.13 13.54 13.52
N HIS A 163 7.80 13.56 13.71
CA HIS A 163 7.10 14.73 14.23
C HIS A 163 7.49 15.09 15.66
N ASN A 164 7.89 14.09 16.46
CA ASN A 164 8.41 14.29 17.81
C ASN A 164 9.89 14.75 17.84
N GLY A 165 10.52 14.95 16.67
CA GLY A 165 11.90 15.42 16.56
C GLY A 165 12.97 14.34 16.65
N PHE A 166 12.59 13.06 16.51
CA PHE A 166 13.57 11.96 16.45
C PHE A 166 14.20 11.90 15.05
N SER A 167 15.53 12.00 15.00
CA SER A 167 16.34 11.80 13.80
C SER A 167 17.05 10.44 13.89
N TYR A 168 17.06 9.70 12.78
CA TYR A 168 17.74 8.42 12.60
C TYR A 168 19.01 8.54 11.75
N GLN A 169 19.46 9.77 11.43
CA GLN A 169 20.75 10.02 10.80
C GLN A 169 21.92 9.67 11.74
N ASP A 170 22.94 9.02 11.19
CA ASP A 170 24.20 8.75 11.87
C ASP A 170 24.97 10.07 12.12
N PRO A 171 25.70 10.18 13.24
CA PRO A 171 26.35 11.44 13.67
C PRO A 171 27.47 11.96 12.74
N GLU A 172 27.81 11.26 11.66
CA GLU A 172 28.91 11.64 10.76
C GLU A 172 28.50 12.64 9.66
N THR A 173 27.20 12.91 9.47
CA THR A 173 26.71 13.83 8.43
C THR A 173 26.32 15.22 8.94
N VAL A 174 26.62 15.55 10.21
CA VAL A 174 26.42 16.91 10.74
C VAL A 174 27.70 17.71 10.47
N PRO A 175 27.74 18.64 9.50
CA PRO A 175 28.87 19.54 9.37
C PRO A 175 28.96 20.40 10.65
N LEU A 176 30.15 20.35 11.29
CA LEU A 176 30.54 21.19 12.43
C LEU A 176 30.40 22.69 12.12
#